data_AF-A0A9N9I9K9-F1
#
_entry.id   AF-A0A9N9I9K9-F1
#
_cell.length_a   1.000
_cell.length_b   1.000
_cell.length_c   1.000
_cell.angle_alpha   90.00
_cell.angle_beta   90.00
_cell.angle_gamma   90.00
#
_symmetry.space_group_name_H-M   'P 1'
#
loop_
_entity.id
_entity.type
_entity.pdbx_description
1 polymer ?
#
loop_
_entity_poly.entity_id
_entity_poly.type
_entity_poly.pdbx_seq_one_letter_code
_entity_poly.pdbx_strand_id
1 'polypeptide(L)'
;GLFNGKGPLDTCKSQPIYYWTVPPEQDDTLLMYLACRRWNETVSTNNKLLDEQAYAYGNKTLTQIANRLSETYHISPPLDPLLVLHVFNNCQFWLAVFNRTDAWCSLLSPKELLLTRYYYDLLYYHRYSYGHPLNTRLGCRYLTQLVNGVENYLNGNSSMIADLKNAHSFTIFMILTTLGVFKNKFPLTADLTFEQFKNVKYTEHTLLNWSSTLYFEIYNCSDDRVLIRVLLDFNPFVIPGCDSEYCEWNKFKEILGDKIGCDFKKMCAYP
;
A
#
# COMPACT_ATOMS: atom_id res chain seq x y z
N GLY A 1 -7.06 -22.45 6.25
CA GLY A 1 -6.17 -23.35 6.99
C GLY A 1 -6.60 -23.40 8.44
N LEU A 2 -6.07 -22.48 9.24
CA LEU A 2 -6.31 -22.38 10.69
C LEU A 2 -7.80 -22.13 11.07
N PHE A 3 -8.43 -21.10 10.49
CA PHE A 3 -9.80 -20.69 10.86
C PHE A 3 -10.93 -21.46 10.15
N ASN A 4 -10.60 -22.21 9.10
CA ASN A 4 -11.57 -22.98 8.31
C ASN A 4 -11.54 -24.48 8.65
N GLY A 5 -10.83 -24.87 9.73
CA GLY A 5 -10.71 -26.26 10.16
C GLY A 5 -10.05 -27.21 9.13
N LYS A 6 -9.26 -26.66 8.20
CA LYS A 6 -8.61 -27.42 7.12
C LYS A 6 -7.10 -27.38 7.27
N GLY A 7 -6.46 -28.55 7.29
CA GLY A 7 -5.01 -28.70 7.45
C GLY A 7 -4.66 -29.32 8.81
N PRO A 8 -3.48 -29.98 8.92
CA PRO A 8 -3.03 -30.54 10.18
C PRO A 8 -2.57 -29.38 11.07
N LEU A 9 -3.38 -29.01 12.05
CA LEU A 9 -2.81 -28.57 13.32
C LEU A 9 -2.16 -29.80 13.96
N ASP A 10 -1.18 -29.62 14.83
CA ASP A 10 -0.46 -30.71 15.50
C ASP A 10 -1.38 -31.77 16.14
N THR A 11 -0.81 -32.80 16.77
CA THR A 11 -1.60 -33.86 17.42
C THR A 11 -2.62 -33.33 18.44
N CYS A 12 -2.40 -32.12 18.98
CA CYS A 12 -3.27 -31.43 19.92
C CYS A 12 -4.34 -30.55 19.24
N LYS A 13 -4.32 -30.42 17.91
CA LYS A 13 -5.12 -29.47 17.12
C LYS A 13 -4.96 -28.02 17.60
N SER A 14 -3.81 -27.67 18.16
CA SER A 14 -3.55 -26.36 18.73
C SER A 14 -2.10 -25.96 18.51
N GLN A 15 -1.87 -24.87 17.78
CA GLN A 15 -0.52 -24.35 17.60
C GLN A 15 -0.40 -23.01 18.35
N PRO A 16 0.45 -22.93 19.40
CA PRO A 16 0.71 -21.65 20.04
C PRO A 16 1.38 -20.70 19.04
N ILE A 17 0.89 -19.46 18.98
CA ILE A 17 1.51 -18.40 18.19
C ILE A 17 2.11 -17.36 19.14
N TYR A 18 3.36 -17.00 18.90
CA TYR A 18 3.97 -15.85 19.55
C TYR A 18 3.47 -14.60 18.85
N TYR A 19 2.87 -13.68 19.60
CA TYR A 19 2.47 -12.38 19.08
C TYR A 19 3.34 -11.31 19.73
N TRP A 20 3.78 -10.35 18.93
CA TRP A 20 4.59 -9.23 19.36
C TRP A 20 3.91 -7.95 18.92
N THR A 21 3.93 -6.94 19.78
CA THR A 21 3.42 -5.61 19.46
C THR A 21 4.54 -4.60 19.67
N VAL A 22 4.79 -3.77 18.67
CA VAL A 22 5.80 -2.72 18.72
C VAL A 22 5.09 -1.37 18.61
N PRO A 23 5.47 -0.35 19.40
CA PRO A 23 4.92 0.99 19.23
C PRO A 23 5.15 1.52 17.80
N PRO A 24 4.20 2.23 17.18
CA PRO A 24 4.31 2.70 15.79
C PRO A 24 5.59 3.47 15.47
N GLU A 25 6.02 4.36 16.37
CA GLU A 25 7.24 5.18 16.24
C GLU A 25 8.54 4.36 16.32
N GLN A 26 8.46 3.10 16.75
CA GLN A 26 9.61 2.19 16.91
C GLN A 26 9.58 1.03 15.90
N ASP A 27 8.49 0.88 15.15
CA ASP A 27 8.30 -0.20 14.20
C ASP A 27 8.84 0.19 12.82
N ASP A 28 10.14 0.00 12.65
CA ASP A 28 10.85 0.25 11.39
C ASP A 28 10.53 -0.79 10.28
N THR A 29 9.69 -1.78 10.56
CA THR A 29 9.46 -2.95 9.71
C THR A 29 8.05 -3.01 9.13
N LEU A 30 7.01 -2.70 9.91
CA LEU A 30 5.63 -2.67 9.45
C LEU A 30 5.08 -1.25 9.38
N LEU A 31 5.50 -0.36 10.30
CA LEU A 31 5.08 1.04 10.32
C LEU A 31 6.24 1.99 10.03
N MET A 32 7.15 1.54 9.15
CA MET A 32 8.37 2.24 8.72
C MET A 32 8.19 3.72 8.41
N TYR A 33 7.04 4.14 7.87
CA TYR A 33 6.78 5.55 7.59
C TYR A 33 6.56 6.38 8.87
N LEU A 34 5.92 5.81 9.90
CA LEU A 34 5.76 6.46 11.22
C LEU A 34 7.08 6.44 12.00
N ALA A 35 7.83 5.33 11.95
CA ALA A 35 9.14 5.23 12.60
C ALA A 35 10.24 6.09 11.92
N CYS A 36 9.94 6.75 10.80
CA CYS A 36 10.90 7.53 10.03
C CYS A 36 10.70 9.04 10.21
N ARG A 37 11.51 9.66 11.08
CA ARG A 37 11.44 11.11 11.35
C ARG A 37 11.54 11.95 10.06
N ARG A 38 12.48 11.64 9.17
CA ARG A 38 12.62 12.34 7.89
C ARG A 38 11.33 12.26 7.05
N TRP A 39 10.71 11.08 6.98
CA TRP A 39 9.45 10.92 6.24
C TRP A 39 8.33 11.75 6.87
N ASN A 40 8.20 11.73 8.20
CA ASN A 40 7.21 12.52 8.90
C ASN A 40 7.35 14.01 8.56
N GLU A 41 8.57 14.54 8.61
CA GLU A 41 8.79 15.97 8.38
C GLU A 41 8.70 16.37 6.91
N THR A 42 9.19 15.56 5.97
CA THR A 42 9.28 15.95 4.54
C THR A 42 8.17 15.43 3.66
N VAL A 43 7.44 14.38 4.10
CA VAL A 43 6.41 13.70 3.28
C VAL A 43 5.04 13.78 3.94
N SER A 44 4.97 13.63 5.27
CA SER A 44 3.70 13.77 6.00
C SER A 44 3.34 15.24 6.20
N THR A 45 4.24 16.02 6.80
CA THR A 45 3.94 17.38 7.28
C THR A 45 4.22 18.46 6.23
N ASN A 46 5.40 18.46 5.60
CA ASN A 46 5.84 19.57 4.72
C ASN A 46 5.97 19.15 3.25
N ASN A 47 4.99 18.43 2.71
CA ASN A 47 5.02 17.97 1.33
C ASN A 47 4.37 18.98 0.38
N LYS A 48 5.14 20.03 0.03
CA LYS A 48 4.68 21.14 -0.83
C LYS A 48 4.08 20.66 -2.16
N LEU A 49 4.70 19.67 -2.80
CA LEU A 49 4.19 19.12 -4.05
C LEU A 49 2.81 18.49 -3.85
N LEU A 50 2.65 17.67 -2.81
CA LEU A 50 1.35 17.08 -2.50
C LEU A 50 0.31 18.16 -2.21
N ASP A 51 0.65 19.16 -1.41
CA ASP A 51 -0.27 20.24 -1.03
C ASP A 51 -0.74 21.03 -2.25
N GLU A 52 0.17 21.38 -3.16
CA GLU A 52 -0.14 22.06 -4.43
C GLU A 52 -1.09 21.22 -5.31
N GLN A 53 -0.80 19.91 -5.44
CA GLN A 53 -1.59 19.00 -6.26
C GLN A 53 -2.99 18.77 -5.65
N ALA A 54 -3.06 18.54 -4.33
CA ALA A 54 -4.31 18.34 -3.61
C ALA A 54 -5.19 19.59 -3.65
N TYR A 55 -4.61 20.77 -3.42
CA TYR A 55 -5.32 22.04 -3.50
C TYR A 55 -5.86 22.31 -4.91
N ALA A 56 -5.01 22.18 -5.93
CA ALA A 56 -5.40 22.43 -7.33
C ALA A 56 -6.53 21.49 -7.77
N TYR A 57 -6.42 20.19 -7.46
CA TYR A 57 -7.45 19.21 -7.82
C TYR A 57 -8.73 19.40 -7.00
N GLY A 58 -8.61 19.63 -5.69
CA GLY A 58 -9.73 19.88 -4.78
C GLY A 58 -10.55 21.09 -5.21
N ASN A 59 -9.89 22.23 -5.47
CA ASN A 59 -10.54 23.46 -5.89
C ASN A 59 -11.27 23.32 -7.24
N LYS A 60 -10.69 22.57 -8.18
CA LYS A 60 -11.29 22.34 -9.50
C LYS A 60 -12.46 21.34 -9.45
N THR A 61 -12.34 20.29 -8.65
CA THR A 61 -13.21 19.12 -8.74
C THR A 61 -14.15 19.00 -7.55
N LEU A 62 -13.63 18.99 -6.33
CA LEU A 62 -14.46 18.80 -5.13
C LEU A 62 -15.39 20.00 -4.92
N THR A 63 -14.93 21.23 -5.20
CA THR A 63 -15.77 22.43 -5.14
C THR A 63 -16.98 22.33 -6.06
N GLN A 64 -16.82 21.79 -7.27
CA GLN A 64 -17.95 21.63 -8.20
C GLN A 64 -19.00 20.65 -7.66
N ILE A 65 -18.56 19.55 -7.06
CA ILE A 65 -19.46 18.55 -6.45
C ILE A 65 -20.17 19.14 -5.24
N ALA A 66 -19.43 19.85 -4.37
CA ALA A 66 -19.98 20.50 -3.18
C ALA A 66 -21.02 21.58 -3.53
N ASN A 67 -20.75 22.39 -4.54
CA ASN A 67 -21.71 23.39 -5.04
C ASN A 67 -22.98 22.72 -5.56
N ARG A 68 -22.85 21.69 -6.41
CA ARG A 68 -24.01 20.93 -6.91
C ARG A 68 -24.85 20.35 -5.76
N LEU A 69 -24.20 19.72 -4.77
CA LEU A 69 -24.88 19.17 -3.60
C LEU A 69 -25.60 20.27 -2.80
N SER A 70 -24.95 21.42 -2.60
CA SER A 70 -25.53 22.55 -1.88
C SER A 70 -26.76 23.11 -2.58
N GLU A 71 -26.71 23.25 -3.90
CA GLU A 71 -27.85 23.68 -4.72
C GLU A 71 -28.99 22.67 -4.69
N THR A 72 -28.67 21.38 -4.90
CA THR A 72 -29.67 20.30 -4.96
C THR A 72 -30.44 20.15 -3.65
N TYR A 73 -29.77 20.30 -2.51
CA TYR A 73 -30.34 20.08 -1.18
C TYR A 73 -30.59 21.37 -0.40
N HIS A 74 -30.48 22.54 -1.04
CA HIS A 74 -30.70 23.87 -0.45
C HIS A 74 -29.88 24.12 0.84
N ILE A 75 -28.61 23.71 0.85
CA ILE A 75 -27.70 23.86 2.00
C ILE A 75 -27.13 25.29 1.99
N SER A 76 -27.25 26.00 3.12
CA SER A 76 -26.69 27.34 3.32
C SER A 76 -26.04 27.47 4.71
N PRO A 77 -24.74 27.89 4.80
CA PRO A 77 -23.83 28.22 3.70
C PRO A 77 -23.47 27.01 2.82
N PRO A 78 -22.89 27.21 1.61
CA PRO A 78 -22.46 26.10 0.75
C PRO A 78 -21.55 25.12 1.48
N LEU A 79 -21.68 23.84 1.13
CA LEU A 79 -20.90 22.74 1.67
C LEU A 79 -19.40 22.98 1.45
N ASP A 80 -18.59 22.75 2.49
CA ASP A 80 -17.14 22.70 2.34
C ASP A 80 -16.75 21.59 1.34
N PRO A 81 -15.96 21.89 0.29
CA PRO A 81 -15.48 20.90 -0.67
C PRO A 81 -14.88 19.63 -0.04
N LEU A 82 -14.20 19.74 1.11
CA LEU A 82 -13.62 18.59 1.80
C LEU A 82 -14.68 17.66 2.40
N LEU A 83 -15.91 18.10 2.63
CA LEU A 83 -17.02 17.24 3.09
C LEU A 83 -17.48 16.24 2.03
N VAL A 84 -17.19 16.48 0.74
CA VAL A 84 -17.44 15.51 -0.34
C VAL A 84 -16.66 14.21 -0.11
N LEU A 85 -15.44 14.30 0.45
CA LEU A 85 -14.63 13.15 0.81
C LEU A 85 -15.29 12.30 1.90
N HIS A 86 -15.95 12.94 2.87
CA HIS A 86 -16.71 12.25 3.91
C HIS A 86 -17.96 11.57 3.34
N VAL A 87 -18.68 12.19 2.40
CA VAL A 87 -19.79 11.54 1.68
C VAL A 87 -19.30 10.28 0.95
N PHE A 88 -18.18 10.38 0.24
CA PHE A 88 -17.57 9.24 -0.45
C PHE A 88 -17.16 8.11 0.51
N ASN A 89 -16.52 8.44 1.64
CA ASN A 89 -16.17 7.44 2.65
C ASN A 89 -17.39 6.76 3.26
N ASN A 90 -18.42 7.53 3.61
CA ASN A 90 -19.67 6.95 4.14
C ASN A 90 -20.34 6.05 3.10
N CYS A 91 -20.28 6.39 1.81
CA CYS A 91 -20.72 5.48 0.74
C CYS A 91 -19.97 4.14 0.78
N GLN A 92 -18.64 4.17 0.86
CA GLN A 92 -17.82 2.95 0.93
C GLN A 92 -18.18 2.08 2.14
N PHE A 93 -18.28 2.67 3.34
CA PHE A 93 -18.67 1.94 4.55
C PHE A 93 -20.11 1.43 4.51
N TRP A 94 -21.04 2.22 3.97
CA TRP A 94 -22.44 1.82 3.83
C TRP A 94 -22.59 0.60 2.93
N LEU A 95 -21.84 0.58 1.82
CA LEU A 95 -21.76 -0.57 0.94
C LEU A 95 -21.12 -1.77 1.66
N ALA A 96 -19.99 -1.58 2.34
CA ALA A 96 -19.27 -2.69 2.95
C ALA A 96 -20.02 -3.35 4.13
N VAL A 97 -20.74 -2.54 4.94
CA VAL A 97 -21.45 -3.04 6.12
C VAL A 97 -22.85 -3.53 5.77
N PHE A 98 -23.58 -2.81 4.90
CA PHE A 98 -25.00 -3.08 4.65
C PHE A 98 -25.29 -3.61 3.24
N ASN A 99 -24.29 -3.70 2.36
CA ASN A 99 -24.44 -4.08 0.96
C ASN A 99 -25.51 -3.23 0.22
N ARG A 100 -25.50 -1.92 0.48
CA ARG A 100 -26.48 -0.96 -0.04
C ARG A 100 -25.81 0.26 -0.66
N THR A 101 -26.45 0.85 -1.66
CA THR A 101 -25.98 2.04 -2.39
C THR A 101 -27.01 3.19 -2.42
N ASP A 102 -28.14 3.01 -1.76
CA ASP A 102 -29.32 3.89 -1.82
C ASP A 102 -29.35 4.97 -0.71
N ALA A 103 -28.21 5.22 -0.07
CA ALA A 103 -28.04 6.28 0.92
C ALA A 103 -26.89 7.20 0.52
N TRP A 104 -25.71 7.06 1.14
CA TRP A 104 -24.57 7.94 0.89
C TRP A 104 -24.08 7.90 -0.57
N CYS A 105 -24.12 6.72 -1.20
CA CYS A 105 -23.67 6.58 -2.59
C CYS A 105 -24.58 7.29 -3.59
N SER A 106 -25.90 7.37 -3.33
CA SER A 106 -26.84 8.04 -4.24
C SER A 106 -26.69 9.56 -4.26
N LEU A 107 -25.89 10.13 -3.34
CA LEU A 107 -25.55 11.55 -3.34
C LEU A 107 -24.55 11.90 -4.45
N LEU A 108 -23.80 10.93 -4.97
CA LEU A 108 -22.75 11.11 -5.97
C LEU A 108 -23.12 10.36 -7.25
N SER A 109 -23.01 11.03 -8.40
CA SER A 109 -23.10 10.34 -9.68
C SER A 109 -21.90 9.39 -9.88
N PRO A 110 -21.99 8.37 -10.78
CA PRO A 110 -20.86 7.49 -11.07
C PRO A 110 -19.58 8.23 -11.46
N LYS A 111 -19.71 9.34 -12.20
CA LYS A 111 -18.57 10.20 -12.56
C LYS A 111 -17.97 10.88 -11.33
N GLU A 112 -18.80 11.39 -10.43
CA GLU A 112 -18.34 12.06 -9.20
C GLU A 112 -17.68 11.09 -8.24
N LEU A 113 -18.17 9.85 -8.13
CA LEU A 113 -17.48 8.80 -7.37
C LEU A 113 -16.04 8.60 -7.87
N LEU A 114 -15.84 8.52 -9.19
CA LEU A 114 -14.50 8.40 -9.79
C LEU A 114 -13.64 9.66 -9.60
N LEU A 115 -14.25 10.84 -9.67
CA LEU A 115 -13.55 12.11 -9.45
C LEU A 115 -13.08 12.27 -8.00
N THR A 116 -13.95 11.98 -7.03
CA THR A 116 -13.63 12.00 -5.61
C THR A 116 -12.61 10.91 -5.27
N ARG A 117 -12.74 9.73 -5.88
CA ARG A 117 -11.78 8.63 -5.78
C ARG A 117 -10.36 9.06 -6.17
N TYR A 118 -10.21 9.73 -7.31
CA TYR A 118 -8.90 10.16 -7.79
C TYR A 118 -8.22 11.17 -6.85
N TYR A 119 -8.99 11.95 -6.06
CA TYR A 119 -8.42 12.79 -5.00
C TYR A 119 -7.63 11.93 -3.99
N TYR A 120 -8.18 10.81 -3.54
CA TYR A 120 -7.49 9.87 -2.65
C TYR A 120 -6.28 9.20 -3.33
N ASP A 121 -6.42 8.78 -4.59
CA ASP A 121 -5.31 8.17 -5.33
C ASP A 121 -4.12 9.14 -5.46
N LEU A 122 -4.40 10.42 -5.72
CA LEU A 122 -3.41 11.48 -5.75
C LEU A 122 -2.72 11.63 -4.39
N LEU A 123 -3.49 11.72 -3.30
CA LEU A 123 -2.95 11.82 -1.95
C LEU A 123 -2.00 10.65 -1.62
N TYR A 124 -2.46 9.43 -1.85
CA TYR A 124 -1.72 8.22 -1.49
C TYR A 124 -0.51 7.98 -2.40
N TYR A 125 -0.60 8.33 -3.67
CA TYR A 125 0.55 8.27 -4.59
C TYR A 125 1.72 9.13 -4.10
N HIS A 126 1.44 10.38 -3.72
CA HIS A 126 2.45 11.34 -3.26
C HIS A 126 2.96 11.04 -1.86
N ARG A 127 2.11 10.50 -0.97
CA ARG A 127 2.50 10.23 0.42
C ARG A 127 3.16 8.86 0.60
N TYR A 128 2.64 7.81 -0.03
CA TYR A 128 3.03 6.41 0.28
C TYR A 128 3.65 5.63 -0.89
N SER A 129 3.70 6.20 -2.09
CA SER A 129 4.25 5.54 -3.27
C SER A 129 5.26 6.42 -4.02
N TYR A 130 5.32 6.32 -5.34
CA TYR A 130 6.34 6.91 -6.20
C TYR A 130 6.32 8.45 -6.28
N GLY A 131 5.36 9.14 -5.68
CA GLY A 131 5.36 10.60 -5.68
C GLY A 131 6.39 11.23 -4.71
N HIS A 132 7.02 10.44 -3.83
CA HIS A 132 8.17 10.91 -3.06
C HIS A 132 9.35 9.91 -3.10
N PRO A 133 10.58 10.33 -3.48
CA PRO A 133 11.73 9.42 -3.65
C PRO A 133 12.07 8.58 -2.41
N LEU A 134 11.89 9.12 -1.20
CA LEU A 134 12.16 8.40 0.05
C LEU A 134 11.38 7.08 0.15
N ASN A 135 10.15 7.04 -0.37
CA ASN A 135 9.28 5.86 -0.31
C ASN A 135 9.85 4.66 -1.08
N THR A 136 10.76 4.89 -2.04
CA THR A 136 11.45 3.83 -2.79
C THR A 136 12.51 3.08 -1.96
N ARG A 137 12.74 3.51 -0.72
CA ARG A 137 13.76 2.94 0.19
C ARG A 137 13.19 2.48 1.53
N LEU A 138 12.00 2.94 1.93
CA LEU A 138 11.47 2.70 3.28
C LEU A 138 11.14 1.24 3.58
N GLY A 139 10.82 0.43 2.56
CA GLY A 139 10.59 -1.01 2.71
C GLY A 139 11.85 -1.83 3.03
N CYS A 140 13.03 -1.19 3.13
CA CYS A 140 14.29 -1.90 3.25
C CYS A 140 14.39 -2.80 4.50
N ARG A 141 13.94 -2.35 5.67
CA ARG A 141 14.01 -3.18 6.90
C ARG A 141 13.15 -4.43 6.79
N TYR A 142 11.95 -4.30 6.23
CA TYR A 142 11.09 -5.44 5.92
C TYR A 142 11.78 -6.43 4.98
N LEU A 143 12.34 -5.95 3.87
CA LEU A 143 13.01 -6.82 2.88
C LEU A 143 14.29 -7.45 3.44
N THR A 144 15.01 -6.73 4.31
CA THR A 144 16.18 -7.25 5.02
C THR A 144 15.78 -8.38 5.95
N GLN A 145 14.71 -8.20 6.72
CA GLN A 145 14.19 -9.24 7.61
C GLN A 145 13.72 -10.47 6.81
N LEU A 146 13.02 -10.27 5.69
CA LEU A 146 12.62 -11.34 4.77
C LEU A 146 13.84 -12.15 4.31
N VAL A 147 14.85 -11.47 3.75
CA VAL A 147 16.07 -12.12 3.24
C VAL A 147 16.78 -12.88 4.36
N ASN A 148 17.00 -12.26 5.51
CA ASN A 148 17.66 -12.91 6.65
C ASN A 148 16.85 -14.11 7.18
N GLY A 149 15.53 -14.01 7.22
CA GLY A 149 14.65 -15.10 7.66
C GLY A 149 14.76 -16.31 6.74
N VAL A 150 14.73 -16.09 5.43
CA VAL A 150 14.89 -17.15 4.42
C VAL A 150 16.30 -17.75 4.46
N GLU A 151 17.35 -16.92 4.51
CA GLU A 151 18.74 -17.39 4.63
C GLU A 151 18.95 -18.23 5.90
N ASN A 152 18.40 -17.80 7.04
CA ASN A 152 18.49 -18.57 8.27
C ASN A 152 17.81 -19.94 8.15
N TYR A 153 16.66 -20.02 7.47
CA TYR A 153 16.00 -21.29 7.20
C TYR A 153 16.83 -22.19 6.27
N LEU A 154 17.29 -21.65 5.13
CA LEU A 154 18.09 -22.39 4.15
C LEU A 154 19.41 -22.93 4.73
N ASN A 155 20.03 -22.18 5.64
CA ASN A 155 21.27 -22.57 6.31
C ASN A 155 21.04 -23.49 7.54
N GLY A 156 19.79 -23.86 7.85
CA GLY A 156 19.46 -24.71 9.00
C GLY A 156 19.55 -24.01 10.36
N ASN A 157 19.70 -22.69 10.40
CA ASN A 157 19.77 -21.87 11.61
C ASN A 157 18.37 -21.51 12.16
N SER A 158 17.31 -21.83 11.43
CA SER A 158 15.92 -21.55 11.82
C SER A 158 14.99 -22.65 11.32
N SER A 159 13.97 -22.98 12.11
CA SER A 159 12.87 -23.87 11.73
C SER A 159 11.58 -23.11 11.35
N MET A 160 11.63 -21.77 11.28
CA MET A 160 10.48 -20.94 10.94
C MET A 160 10.10 -21.08 9.46
N ILE A 161 8.97 -21.74 9.18
CA ILE A 161 8.45 -21.98 7.83
C ILE A 161 7.43 -20.93 7.36
N ALA A 162 6.93 -20.09 8.27
CA ALA A 162 5.96 -19.03 7.96
C ALA A 162 6.12 -17.85 8.91
N ASP A 163 6.06 -16.64 8.35
CA ASP A 163 6.10 -15.37 9.07
C ASP A 163 4.90 -14.53 8.64
N LEU A 164 3.91 -14.41 9.52
CA LEU A 164 2.64 -13.76 9.25
C LEU A 164 2.61 -12.39 9.93
N LYS A 165 2.49 -11.33 9.13
CA LYS A 165 2.47 -9.95 9.61
C LYS A 165 1.17 -9.25 9.22
N ASN A 166 0.61 -8.49 10.15
CA ASN A 166 -0.58 -7.68 9.92
C ASN A 166 -0.21 -6.21 10.06
N ALA A 167 -0.57 -5.40 9.07
CA ALA A 167 -0.23 -3.99 9.02
C ALA A 167 -1.29 -3.19 8.23
N HIS A 168 -0.99 -1.95 7.88
CA HIS A 168 -1.87 -1.12 7.04
C HIS A 168 -1.57 -1.32 5.56
N SER A 169 -2.50 -0.91 4.69
CA SER A 169 -2.30 -0.88 3.23
C SER A 169 -1.07 -0.06 2.84
N PHE A 170 -0.76 1.01 3.59
CA PHE A 170 0.43 1.84 3.39
C PHE A 170 1.75 1.08 3.56
N THR A 171 1.78 0.04 4.40
CA THR A 171 2.94 -0.85 4.52
C THR A 171 3.18 -1.63 3.24
N ILE A 172 2.12 -2.20 2.67
CA ILE A 172 2.19 -2.91 1.39
C ILE A 172 2.67 -1.95 0.29
N PHE A 173 2.14 -0.73 0.25
CA PHE A 173 2.62 0.29 -0.69
C PHE A 173 4.11 0.57 -0.59
N MET A 174 4.65 0.75 0.62
CA MET A 174 6.08 1.02 0.80
C MET A 174 6.94 -0.16 0.33
N ILE A 175 6.50 -1.40 0.61
CA ILE A 175 7.20 -2.60 0.15
C ILE A 175 7.17 -2.70 -1.37
N LEU A 176 6.00 -2.57 -2.00
CA LEU A 176 5.84 -2.62 -3.46
C LEU A 176 6.63 -1.49 -4.15
N THR A 177 6.59 -0.28 -3.59
CA THR A 177 7.34 0.88 -4.11
C THR A 177 8.84 0.63 -4.03
N THR A 178 9.32 0.04 -2.92
CA THR A 178 10.72 -0.35 -2.73
C THR A 178 11.14 -1.45 -3.72
N LEU A 179 10.28 -2.45 -3.96
CA LEU A 179 10.50 -3.49 -4.97
C LEU A 179 10.53 -2.95 -6.41
N GLY A 180 10.04 -1.72 -6.65
CA GLY A 180 10.07 -1.10 -7.97
C GLY A 180 8.90 -1.51 -8.88
N VAL A 181 7.88 -2.18 -8.34
CA VAL A 181 6.71 -2.69 -9.09
C VAL A 181 5.56 -1.70 -9.11
N PHE A 182 4.61 -1.90 -10.02
CA PHE A 182 3.37 -1.10 -10.09
C PHE A 182 3.60 0.41 -10.28
N LYS A 183 4.66 0.78 -11.01
CA LYS A 183 4.93 2.17 -11.39
C LYS A 183 4.08 2.56 -12.60
N ASN A 184 3.37 3.68 -12.51
CA ASN A 184 2.61 4.23 -13.63
C ASN A 184 3.53 4.83 -14.71
N LYS A 185 3.02 4.95 -15.94
CA LYS A 185 3.72 5.59 -17.06
C LYS A 185 3.99 7.08 -16.83
N PHE A 186 3.13 7.74 -16.06
CA PHE A 186 3.23 9.15 -15.69
C PHE A 186 2.80 9.31 -14.22
N PRO A 187 3.28 10.35 -13.51
CA PRO A 187 2.88 10.63 -12.14
C PRO A 187 1.40 11.01 -12.05
N LEU A 188 0.78 10.76 -10.90
CA LEU A 188 -0.58 11.25 -10.64
C LEU A 188 -0.50 12.74 -10.29
N THR A 189 -1.20 13.56 -11.05
CA THR A 189 -1.23 15.02 -10.92
C THR A 189 -2.66 15.57 -11.04
N ALA A 190 -2.86 16.78 -10.57
CA ALA A 190 -4.14 17.48 -10.54
C ALA A 190 -4.67 17.87 -11.93
N ASP A 191 -3.78 17.98 -12.91
CA ASP A 191 -4.09 18.39 -14.27
C ASP A 191 -4.47 17.23 -15.20
N LEU A 192 -4.37 15.97 -14.74
CA LEU A 192 -4.85 14.83 -15.51
C LEU A 192 -6.34 15.00 -15.85
N THR A 193 -6.65 14.81 -17.13
CA THR A 193 -8.02 14.74 -17.61
C THR A 193 -8.72 13.48 -17.08
N PHE A 194 -10.05 13.50 -17.11
CA PHE A 194 -10.87 12.35 -16.68
C PHE A 194 -10.51 11.06 -17.42
N GLU A 195 -10.23 11.15 -18.73
CA GLU A 195 -9.79 9.98 -19.51
C GLU A 195 -8.36 9.56 -19.19
N GLN A 196 -7.47 10.48 -18.83
CA GLN A 196 -6.10 10.11 -18.43
C GLN A 196 -6.09 9.33 -17.11
N PHE A 197 -6.77 9.82 -16.07
CA PHE A 197 -6.72 9.12 -14.79
C PHE A 197 -7.49 7.79 -14.80
N LYS A 198 -8.56 7.64 -15.61
CA LYS A 198 -9.20 6.34 -15.86
C LYS A 198 -8.25 5.28 -16.45
N ASN A 199 -7.18 5.72 -17.12
CA ASN A 199 -6.16 4.85 -17.70
C ASN A 199 -4.94 4.66 -16.79
N VAL A 200 -4.92 5.27 -15.61
CA VAL A 200 -3.90 5.01 -14.59
C VAL A 200 -4.12 3.60 -14.07
N LYS A 201 -3.12 2.74 -14.23
CA LYS A 201 -3.23 1.32 -13.89
C LYS A 201 -3.07 1.06 -12.40
N TYR A 202 -2.20 1.81 -11.75
CA TYR A 202 -1.73 1.49 -10.41
C TYR A 202 -2.02 2.64 -9.46
N THR A 203 -3.05 2.47 -8.67
CA THR A 203 -3.53 3.42 -7.66
C THR A 203 -3.90 2.64 -6.39
N GLU A 204 -4.39 3.30 -5.36
CA GLU A 204 -4.80 2.57 -4.15
C GLU A 204 -5.94 1.59 -4.41
N HIS A 205 -6.98 1.98 -5.14
CA HIS A 205 -8.13 1.09 -5.37
C HIS A 205 -7.81 -0.02 -6.34
N THR A 206 -6.98 0.25 -7.34
CA THR A 206 -6.70 -0.75 -8.36
C THR A 206 -5.68 -1.77 -7.88
N LEU A 207 -4.88 -1.44 -6.86
CA LEU A 207 -3.88 -2.34 -6.31
C LEU A 207 -4.34 -3.03 -5.03
N LEU A 208 -4.94 -2.29 -4.09
CA LEU A 208 -5.21 -2.76 -2.74
C LEU A 208 -6.70 -2.69 -2.43
N ASN A 209 -7.21 -3.83 -1.97
CA ASN A 209 -8.52 -4.00 -1.40
C ASN A 209 -8.44 -4.01 0.13
N TRP A 210 -9.60 -3.92 0.78
CA TRP A 210 -9.68 -4.25 2.20
C TRP A 210 -9.27 -5.70 2.41
N SER A 211 -8.41 -5.94 3.39
CA SER A 211 -7.79 -7.25 3.65
C SER A 211 -6.85 -7.75 2.55
N SER A 212 -6.27 -6.84 1.74
CA SER A 212 -5.22 -7.25 0.80
C SER A 212 -4.05 -7.93 1.50
N THR A 213 -3.48 -8.93 0.83
CA THR A 213 -2.38 -9.73 1.34
C THR A 213 -1.25 -9.80 0.32
N LEU A 214 -0.03 -9.49 0.77
CA LEU A 214 1.20 -9.63 0.00
C LEU A 214 1.93 -10.90 0.44
N TYR A 215 2.06 -11.86 -0.48
CA TYR A 215 2.73 -13.14 -0.24
C TYR A 215 4.14 -13.12 -0.81
N PHE A 216 5.09 -13.63 -0.02
CA PHE A 216 6.42 -14.00 -0.47
C PHE A 216 6.54 -15.51 -0.30
N GLU A 217 6.48 -16.24 -1.40
CA GLU A 217 6.57 -17.70 -1.42
C GLU A 217 7.99 -18.12 -1.78
N ILE A 218 8.59 -19.00 -0.98
CA ILE A 218 9.93 -19.55 -1.24
C ILE A 218 9.79 -21.02 -1.62
N TYR A 219 10.40 -21.39 -2.74
CA TYR A 219 10.39 -22.75 -3.28
C TYR A 219 11.79 -23.32 -3.22
N ASN A 220 11.96 -24.44 -2.52
CA ASN A 220 13.16 -25.25 -2.57
C ASN A 220 12.94 -26.37 -3.60
N CYS A 221 13.59 -26.26 -4.75
CA CYS A 221 13.39 -27.16 -5.89
C CYS A 221 14.24 -28.43 -5.75
N SER A 222 13.87 -29.49 -6.47
CA SER A 222 14.60 -30.77 -6.45
C SER A 222 16.01 -30.71 -7.06
N ASP A 223 16.31 -29.66 -7.82
CA ASP A 223 17.58 -29.40 -8.47
C ASP A 223 18.44 -28.37 -7.70
N ASP A 224 18.24 -28.29 -6.38
CA ASP A 224 18.92 -27.39 -5.43
C ASP A 224 18.71 -25.89 -5.68
N ARG A 225 17.83 -25.53 -6.62
CA ARG A 225 17.48 -24.12 -6.87
C ARG A 225 16.49 -23.61 -5.83
N VAL A 226 16.69 -22.37 -5.43
CA VAL A 226 15.77 -21.65 -4.54
C VAL A 226 15.12 -20.54 -5.33
N LEU A 227 13.79 -20.55 -5.39
CA LEU A 227 13.01 -19.55 -6.12
C LEU A 227 12.14 -18.74 -5.16
N ILE A 228 11.91 -17.47 -5.49
CA ILE A 228 10.90 -16.63 -4.86
C ILE A 228 9.80 -16.30 -5.86
N ARG A 229 8.54 -16.39 -5.42
CA ARG A 229 7.39 -15.82 -6.12
C ARG A 229 6.67 -14.83 -5.20
N VAL A 230 6.30 -13.68 -5.74
CA VAL A 230 5.58 -12.65 -4.98
C VAL A 230 4.19 -12.46 -5.56
N LEU A 231 3.18 -12.44 -4.69
CA LEU A 231 1.77 -12.34 -5.07
C LEU A 231 1.09 -11.23 -4.29
N LEU A 232 0.29 -10.44 -4.97
CA LEU A 232 -0.64 -9.49 -4.36
C LEU A 232 -2.05 -10.04 -4.55
N ASP A 233 -2.77 -10.29 -3.45
CA ASP A 233 -4.12 -10.85 -3.47
C ASP A 233 -4.22 -12.12 -4.32
N PHE A 234 -3.29 -13.06 -4.11
CA PHE A 234 -3.16 -14.33 -4.84
C PHE A 234 -2.83 -14.19 -6.33
N ASN A 235 -2.55 -12.99 -6.83
CA ASN A 235 -2.12 -12.76 -8.20
C ASN A 235 -0.60 -12.54 -8.24
N PRO A 236 0.17 -13.40 -8.95
CA PRO A 236 1.61 -13.21 -9.07
C PRO A 236 1.95 -12.00 -9.94
N PHE A 237 3.10 -11.38 -9.67
CA PHE A 237 3.65 -10.33 -10.50
C PHE A 237 5.17 -10.48 -10.66
N VAL A 238 5.70 -9.96 -11.78
CA VAL A 238 7.13 -10.01 -12.07
C VAL A 238 7.83 -8.81 -11.43
N ILE A 239 8.83 -9.07 -10.61
CA ILE A 239 9.70 -8.03 -10.05
C ILE A 239 10.66 -7.54 -11.15
N PRO A 240 10.83 -6.22 -11.37
CA PRO A 240 11.76 -5.69 -12.35
C PRO A 240 13.17 -6.26 -12.15
N GLY A 241 13.72 -6.86 -13.20
CA GLY A 241 15.01 -7.54 -13.19
C GLY A 241 14.90 -9.06 -13.13
N CYS A 242 13.78 -9.63 -12.68
CA CYS A 242 13.51 -11.08 -12.75
C CYS A 242 13.02 -11.47 -14.16
N ASP A 243 13.33 -12.70 -14.59
CA ASP A 243 12.95 -13.18 -15.94
C ASP A 243 11.50 -13.70 -16.00
N SER A 244 10.95 -14.12 -14.86
CA SER A 244 9.59 -14.66 -14.75
C SER A 244 9.01 -14.38 -13.35
N GLU A 245 7.78 -14.86 -13.09
CA GLU A 245 7.17 -14.79 -11.75
C GLU A 245 7.94 -15.60 -10.69
N TYR A 246 8.67 -16.63 -11.12
CA TYR A 246 9.60 -17.38 -10.29
C TYR A 246 11.00 -16.82 -10.50
N CYS A 247 11.49 -16.09 -9.51
CA CYS A 247 12.80 -15.46 -9.57
C CYS A 247 13.82 -16.27 -8.77
N GLU A 248 14.98 -16.54 -9.35
CA GLU A 248 16.10 -17.17 -8.64
C GLU A 248 16.47 -16.33 -7.40
N TRP A 249 16.60 -16.98 -6.25
CA TRP A 249 16.76 -16.32 -4.95
C TRP A 249 17.99 -15.40 -4.90
N ASN A 250 19.11 -15.84 -5.46
CA ASN A 250 20.33 -15.02 -5.52
C ASN A 250 20.14 -13.80 -6.43
N LYS A 251 19.49 -13.97 -7.58
CA LYS A 251 19.15 -12.87 -8.50
C LYS A 251 18.20 -11.87 -7.84
N PHE A 252 17.22 -12.34 -7.07
CA PHE A 252 16.34 -11.46 -6.29
C PHE A 252 17.14 -10.60 -5.29
N LYS A 253 18.07 -11.20 -4.53
CA LYS A 253 18.95 -10.44 -3.61
C LYS A 253 19.82 -9.41 -4.35
N GLU A 254 20.36 -9.77 -5.52
CA GLU A 254 21.12 -8.83 -6.36
C GLU A 254 20.27 -7.64 -6.84
N ILE A 255 19.03 -7.90 -7.28
CA ILE A 255 18.07 -6.86 -7.68
C ILE A 255 17.74 -5.91 -6.54
N LEU A 256 17.61 -6.45 -5.32
CA LEU A 256 17.38 -5.62 -4.13
C LEU A 256 18.57 -4.71 -3.85
N GLY A 257 19.81 -5.20 -4.01
CA GLY A 257 21.02 -4.39 -3.87
C GLY A 257 21.07 -3.60 -2.55
N ASP A 258 21.13 -2.27 -2.64
CA ASP A 258 21.16 -1.36 -1.47
C ASP A 258 19.81 -1.19 -0.76
N LYS A 259 18.74 -1.85 -1.25
CA LYS A 259 17.41 -1.87 -0.62
C LYS A 259 17.28 -2.94 0.46
N ILE A 260 18.34 -3.69 0.74
CA ILE A 260 18.47 -4.57 1.90
C ILE A 260 19.76 -4.23 2.66
N GLY A 261 19.80 -4.54 3.95
CA GLY A 261 20.96 -4.24 4.80
C GLY A 261 21.16 -2.75 5.08
N CYS A 262 20.14 -1.91 4.91
CA CYS A 262 20.25 -0.48 5.11
C CYS A 262 20.41 -0.06 6.58
N ASP A 263 21.07 1.08 6.78
CA ASP A 263 21.01 1.85 8.01
C ASP A 263 19.75 2.74 8.01
N PHE A 264 18.65 2.18 8.52
CA PHE A 264 17.36 2.87 8.57
C PHE A 264 17.41 4.14 9.40
N LYS A 265 18.15 4.14 10.52
CA LYS A 265 18.29 5.32 11.38
C LYS A 265 18.98 6.46 10.64
N LYS A 266 20.06 6.18 9.92
CA LYS A 266 20.76 7.18 9.11
C LYS A 266 19.89 7.67 7.95
N MET A 267 19.17 6.78 7.28
CA MET A 267 18.26 7.14 6.18
C MET A 267 17.12 8.06 6.65
N CYS A 268 16.60 7.79 7.85
CA CYS A 268 15.47 8.49 8.47
C CYS A 268 15.86 9.62 9.41
N ALA A 269 17.16 9.87 9.60
CA ALA A 269 17.65 11.05 10.29
C ALA A 269 17.18 12.29 9.53
N TYR A 270 16.69 13.27 10.28
CA TYR A 270 16.32 14.56 9.70
C TYR A 270 17.59 15.24 9.17
N PRO A 271 17.57 15.79 7.95
CA PRO A 271 18.72 16.53 7.42
C PRO A 271 19.07 17.77 8.24
#